data_AF-A0A2V5WAE6-F1
#
_entry.id   AF-A0A2V5WAE6-F1
#
_cell.length_a   1.000
_cell.length_b   1.000
_cell.length_c   1.000
_cell.angle_alpha   90.00
_cell.angle_beta   90.00
_cell.angle_gamma   90.00
#
_symmetry.space_group_name_H-M   'P 1'
#
loop_
_entity.id
_entity.type
_entity.pdbx_description
1 polymer ?
#
loop_
_entity_poly.entity_id
_entity_poly.type
_entity_poly.pdbx_seq_one_letter_code
_entity_poly.pdbx_strand_id
1 'polypeptide(L)'
;MCAIILAAAIAGPPAVATSKETIAMSVGRLLEEGHYTRQKLNEEVSKKFLQTYLELLDFSHLFFTQQDVDALNAKYGNSMAGDVLLGTLKPAYDIYALYTKRVDDRVAKIKELLKQPVDFKSNATVELSRQKSAWPKDEAEADQLWRGRITNELLQEHLSEHPIEPAPQLVARRYDRLARNVHEQDKDEQIKLFLDALAQAYDRILA
;
A
#
# COMPACT_ATOMS: atom_id res chain seq x y z
N MET A 1 46.86 14.60 49.24
CA MET A 1 45.50 14.11 48.97
C MET A 1 45.17 14.40 47.51
N CYS A 2 45.29 13.41 46.63
CA CYS A 2 44.81 13.48 45.24
C CYS A 2 43.98 12.22 45.00
N ALA A 3 42.66 12.36 45.02
CA ALA A 3 41.74 11.29 44.66
C ALA A 3 41.52 11.33 43.14
N ILE A 4 42.07 10.35 42.43
CA ILE A 4 41.74 10.10 41.03
C ILE A 4 40.48 9.25 41.05
N ILE A 5 39.34 9.85 40.69
CA ILE A 5 38.10 9.12 40.48
C ILE A 5 38.10 8.66 39.02
N LEU A 6 38.27 7.35 38.83
CA LEU A 6 38.18 6.68 37.54
C LEU A 6 36.69 6.54 37.17
N ALA A 7 36.21 7.34 36.23
CA ALA A 7 34.89 7.17 35.65
C ALA A 7 34.91 5.97 34.70
N ALA A 8 34.35 4.84 35.13
CA ALA A 8 34.10 3.71 34.25
C ALA A 8 32.86 4.00 33.39
N ALA A 9 33.08 4.22 32.10
CA ALA A 9 31.99 4.25 31.12
C ALA A 9 31.45 2.82 30.95
N ILE A 10 30.28 2.56 31.51
CA ILE A 10 29.47 1.37 31.20
C ILE A 10 28.95 1.53 29.78
N ALA A 11 29.65 0.93 28.82
CA ALA A 11 29.12 0.72 27.48
C ALA A 11 27.93 -0.24 27.59
N GLY A 12 26.72 0.25 27.30
CA GLY A 12 25.55 -0.62 27.12
C GLY A 12 25.83 -1.65 26.01
N PRO A 13 25.18 -2.83 26.06
CA PRO A 13 25.39 -3.84 25.04
C PRO A 13 25.14 -3.24 23.64
N PRO A 14 25.96 -3.58 22.63
CA PRO A 14 25.72 -3.08 21.28
C PRO A 14 24.31 -3.52 20.86
N ALA A 15 23.49 -2.57 20.43
CA ALA A 15 22.24 -2.89 19.76
C ALA A 15 22.61 -3.75 18.55
N VAL A 16 22.31 -5.05 18.60
CA VAL A 16 22.47 -5.92 17.44
C VAL A 16 21.58 -5.31 16.37
N ALA A 17 22.18 -4.83 15.29
CA ALA A 17 21.42 -4.42 14.11
C ALA A 17 20.77 -5.68 13.54
N THR A 18 19.56 -5.99 14.00
CA THR A 18 18.78 -7.13 13.55
C THR A 18 18.41 -6.90 12.09
N SER A 19 18.76 -7.84 11.20
CA SER A 19 18.44 -7.70 9.79
C SER A 19 16.93 -7.71 9.58
N LYS A 20 16.46 -7.08 8.50
CA LYS A 20 15.04 -7.03 8.12
C LYS A 20 14.42 -8.42 8.01
N GLU A 21 15.20 -9.37 7.49
CA GLU A 21 14.85 -10.78 7.37
C GLU A 21 14.67 -11.42 8.76
N THR A 22 15.54 -11.10 9.70
CA THR A 22 15.45 -11.61 11.08
C THR A 22 14.23 -11.05 11.79
N ILE A 23 13.91 -9.76 11.59
CA ILE A 23 12.68 -9.14 12.11
C ILE A 23 11.46 -9.87 11.56
N ALA A 24 11.39 -10.08 10.25
CA ALA A 24 10.27 -10.75 9.62
C ALA A 24 10.08 -12.19 10.12
N MET A 25 11.18 -12.96 10.23
CA MET A 25 11.14 -14.30 10.81
C MET A 25 10.65 -14.28 12.26
N SER A 26 11.12 -13.33 13.07
CA SER A 26 10.67 -13.18 14.46
C SER A 26 9.18 -12.86 14.54
N VAL A 27 8.68 -11.93 13.72
CA VAL A 27 7.25 -11.61 13.66
C VAL A 27 6.42 -12.82 13.25
N GLY A 28 6.85 -13.54 12.20
CA GLY A 28 6.16 -14.76 11.76
C GLY A 28 6.04 -15.81 12.87
N ARG A 29 7.14 -16.09 13.58
CA ARG A 29 7.13 -17.05 14.71
C ARG A 29 6.26 -16.57 15.87
N LEU A 30 6.32 -15.29 16.21
CA LEU A 30 5.48 -14.71 17.26
C LEU A 30 3.99 -14.86 16.94
N LEU A 31 3.60 -14.71 15.67
CA LEU A 31 2.21 -14.92 15.25
C LEU A 31 1.82 -16.40 15.26
N GLU A 32 2.66 -17.32 14.77
CA GLU A 32 2.35 -18.76 14.82
C GLU A 32 2.20 -19.30 16.25
N GLU A 33 3.08 -18.88 17.16
CA GLU A 33 3.16 -19.41 18.52
C GLU A 33 2.26 -18.64 19.50
N GLY A 34 2.14 -17.32 19.32
CA GLY A 34 1.53 -16.41 20.28
C GLY A 34 0.10 -16.00 19.95
N HIS A 35 -0.35 -16.11 18.70
CA HIS A 35 -1.71 -15.71 18.34
C HIS A 35 -2.76 -16.71 18.84
N TYR A 36 -3.93 -16.21 19.27
CA TYR A 36 -4.99 -17.02 19.86
C TYR A 36 -5.47 -18.17 18.96
N THR A 37 -5.49 -17.96 17.65
CA THR A 37 -5.91 -18.98 16.67
C THR A 37 -4.94 -20.15 16.54
N ARG A 38 -3.68 -20.00 16.95
CA ARG A 38 -2.58 -20.97 16.77
C ARG A 38 -2.46 -21.50 15.33
N GLN A 39 -2.82 -20.68 14.35
CA GLN A 39 -2.73 -21.06 12.95
C GLN A 39 -1.29 -20.97 12.45
N LYS A 40 -0.90 -22.00 11.72
CA LYS A 40 0.38 -22.00 10.99
C LYS A 40 0.32 -21.06 9.80
N LEU A 41 1.47 -20.48 9.45
CA LEU A 41 1.71 -19.72 8.23
C LEU A 41 1.68 -20.64 7.02
N ASN A 42 0.48 -21.01 6.59
CA ASN A 42 0.22 -21.94 5.50
C ASN A 42 -0.30 -21.23 4.23
N GLU A 43 -0.74 -21.99 3.23
CA GLU A 43 -1.29 -21.44 1.98
C GLU A 43 -2.56 -20.60 2.20
N GLU A 44 -3.41 -20.96 3.17
CA GLU A 44 -4.62 -20.21 3.47
C GLU A 44 -4.27 -18.82 4.03
N VAL A 45 -3.34 -18.77 4.99
CA VAL A 45 -2.83 -17.52 5.53
C VAL A 45 -2.11 -16.71 4.46
N SER A 46 -1.38 -17.36 3.54
CA SER A 46 -0.70 -16.68 2.42
C SER A 46 -1.68 -15.94 1.51
N LYS A 47 -2.83 -16.53 1.17
CA LYS A 47 -3.86 -15.88 0.34
C LYS A 47 -4.46 -14.67 1.04
N LYS A 48 -4.81 -14.82 2.33
CA LYS A 48 -5.37 -13.73 3.15
C LYS A 48 -4.36 -12.62 3.35
N PHE A 49 -3.09 -12.97 3.57
CA PHE A 49 -2.00 -12.04 3.71
C PHE A 49 -1.80 -11.22 2.44
N LEU A 50 -1.69 -11.88 1.27
CA LEU A 50 -1.61 -11.18 0.00
C LEU A 50 -2.80 -10.24 -0.21
N GLN A 51 -4.02 -10.72 -0.03
CA GLN A 51 -5.24 -9.89 -0.16
C GLN A 51 -5.19 -8.67 0.77
N THR A 52 -4.85 -8.86 2.03
CA THR A 52 -4.75 -7.78 3.02
C THR A 52 -3.69 -6.76 2.61
N TYR A 53 -2.54 -7.20 2.11
CA TYR A 53 -1.49 -6.31 1.66
C TYR A 53 -1.92 -5.46 0.46
N LEU A 54 -2.63 -6.05 -0.50
CA LEU A 54 -3.19 -5.32 -1.64
C LEU A 54 -4.23 -4.28 -1.20
N GLU A 55 -5.07 -4.61 -0.22
CA GLU A 55 -6.05 -3.68 0.36
C GLU A 55 -5.39 -2.54 1.14
N LEU A 56 -4.28 -2.79 1.83
CA LEU A 56 -3.53 -1.71 2.51
C LEU A 56 -2.89 -0.73 1.51
N LEU A 57 -2.44 -1.23 0.35
CA LEU A 57 -1.86 -0.41 -0.71
C LEU A 57 -2.93 0.36 -1.50
N ASP A 58 -4.02 -0.31 -1.84
CA ASP A 58 -5.03 0.21 -2.76
C ASP A 58 -6.44 0.01 -2.21
N PHE A 59 -6.73 0.58 -1.04
CA PHE A 59 -8.00 0.38 -0.31
C PHE A 59 -9.28 0.68 -1.10
N SER A 60 -9.22 1.54 -2.12
CA SER A 60 -10.39 1.88 -2.96
C SER A 60 -10.37 1.17 -4.33
N HIS A 61 -9.45 0.22 -4.52
CA HIS A 61 -9.29 -0.57 -5.74
C HIS A 61 -9.22 0.29 -7.00
N LEU A 62 -8.37 1.33 -6.95
CA LEU A 62 -8.23 2.33 -8.01
C LEU A 62 -6.97 2.10 -8.86
N PHE A 63 -5.90 1.56 -8.28
CA PHE A 63 -4.59 1.53 -8.91
C PHE A 63 -4.25 0.19 -9.54
N PHE A 64 -4.49 -0.92 -8.83
CA PHE A 64 -4.30 -2.24 -9.42
C PHE A 64 -5.42 -2.58 -10.39
N THR A 65 -5.11 -3.43 -11.36
CA THR A 65 -6.11 -4.12 -12.19
C THR A 65 -6.33 -5.54 -11.70
N GLN A 66 -7.46 -6.15 -12.05
CA GLN A 66 -7.70 -7.56 -11.75
C GLN A 66 -6.62 -8.46 -12.36
N GLN A 67 -6.10 -8.11 -13.55
CA GLN A 67 -4.97 -8.81 -14.15
C GLN A 67 -3.71 -8.77 -13.27
N ASP A 68 -3.43 -7.64 -12.61
CA ASP A 68 -2.33 -7.54 -11.66
C ASP A 68 -2.57 -8.44 -10.45
N VAL A 69 -3.77 -8.36 -9.88
CA VAL A 69 -4.17 -9.14 -8.71
C VAL A 69 -4.07 -10.64 -9.00
N ASP A 70 -4.53 -11.08 -10.17
CA ASP A 70 -4.45 -12.48 -10.61
C ASP A 70 -3.00 -12.94 -10.79
N ALA A 71 -2.15 -12.11 -11.40
CA ALA A 71 -0.73 -12.39 -11.56
C ALA A 71 0.01 -12.48 -10.22
N LEU A 72 -0.32 -11.61 -9.27
CA LEU A 72 0.24 -11.63 -7.91
C LEU A 72 -0.24 -12.86 -7.13
N ASN A 73 -1.52 -13.22 -7.26
CA ASN A 73 -2.06 -14.45 -6.67
C ASN A 73 -1.36 -15.70 -7.20
N ALA A 74 -1.15 -15.78 -8.52
CA ALA A 74 -0.42 -16.89 -9.13
C ALA A 74 1.03 -16.97 -8.64
N LYS A 75 1.68 -15.82 -8.39
CA LYS A 75 3.08 -15.75 -7.99
C LYS A 75 3.31 -15.99 -6.50
N TYR A 76 2.46 -15.45 -5.63
CA TYR A 76 2.70 -15.39 -4.18
C TYR A 76 1.57 -15.96 -3.33
N GLY A 77 0.39 -16.21 -3.90
CA GLY A 77 -0.82 -16.57 -3.14
C GLY A 77 -0.65 -17.82 -2.27
N ASN A 78 0.23 -18.75 -2.64
CA ASN A 78 0.45 -19.98 -1.87
C ASN A 78 1.74 -19.98 -1.03
N SER A 79 2.65 -19.00 -1.21
CA SER A 79 3.98 -19.03 -0.57
C SER A 79 4.22 -17.90 0.42
N MET A 80 3.49 -16.79 0.30
CA MET A 80 3.85 -15.51 0.93
C MET A 80 4.03 -15.60 2.46
N ALA A 81 3.20 -16.38 3.16
CA ALA A 81 3.33 -16.56 4.61
C ALA A 81 4.54 -17.43 4.97
N GLY A 82 4.81 -18.48 4.21
CA GLY A 82 5.99 -19.33 4.39
C GLY A 82 7.30 -18.61 4.05
N ASP A 83 7.27 -17.72 3.05
CA ASP A 83 8.41 -16.87 2.67
C ASP A 83 8.89 -16.00 3.85
N VAL A 84 7.98 -15.50 4.69
CA VAL A 84 8.32 -14.74 5.91
C VAL A 84 9.13 -15.57 6.91
N LEU A 85 8.78 -16.84 7.10
CA LEU A 85 9.53 -17.75 7.99
C LEU A 85 10.94 -18.07 7.49
N LEU A 86 11.17 -17.90 6.18
CA LEU A 86 12.48 -18.06 5.54
C LEU A 86 13.26 -16.73 5.46
N GLY A 87 12.68 -15.62 5.92
CA GLY A 87 13.27 -14.29 5.77
C GLY A 87 13.21 -13.75 4.34
N THR A 88 12.38 -14.34 3.47
CA THR A 88 12.23 -13.93 2.08
C THR A 88 11.28 -12.74 1.98
N LEU A 89 11.84 -11.54 1.80
CA LEU A 89 11.09 -10.28 1.72
C LEU A 89 10.77 -9.83 0.29
N LYS A 90 11.11 -10.66 -0.70
CA LYS A 90 10.88 -10.36 -2.12
C LYS A 90 9.42 -10.00 -2.46
N PRO A 91 8.39 -10.66 -1.90
CA PRO A 91 7.01 -10.31 -2.21
C PRO A 91 6.64 -8.89 -1.81
N ALA A 92 7.13 -8.40 -0.65
CA ALA A 92 6.91 -7.03 -0.19
C ALA A 92 7.39 -6.01 -1.24
N TYR A 93 8.65 -6.16 -1.68
CA TYR A 93 9.26 -5.23 -2.62
C TYR A 93 8.69 -5.32 -4.03
N ASP A 94 8.44 -6.53 -4.54
CA ASP A 94 7.90 -6.71 -5.90
C ASP A 94 6.50 -6.11 -6.04
N ILE A 95 5.64 -6.33 -5.04
CA ILE A 95 4.26 -5.80 -5.05
C ILE A 95 4.26 -4.29 -4.86
N TYR A 96 5.08 -3.77 -3.94
CA TYR A 96 5.20 -2.33 -3.73
C TYR A 96 5.74 -1.60 -4.98
N ALA A 97 6.69 -2.21 -5.68
CA ALA A 97 7.21 -1.68 -6.94
C ALA A 97 6.12 -1.66 -8.04
N LEU A 98 5.29 -2.70 -8.13
CA LEU A 98 4.16 -2.71 -9.06
C LEU A 98 3.13 -1.62 -8.70
N TYR A 99 2.81 -1.47 -7.42
CA TYR A 99 1.93 -0.39 -6.95
C TYR A 99 2.46 0.98 -7.32
N THR A 100 3.74 1.25 -7.05
CA THR A 100 4.42 2.50 -7.39
C THR A 100 4.31 2.79 -8.89
N LYS A 101 4.56 1.78 -9.74
CA LYS A 101 4.41 1.90 -11.18
C LYS A 101 2.97 2.26 -11.60
N ARG A 102 1.96 1.60 -11.04
CA ARG A 102 0.54 1.87 -11.33
C ARG A 102 0.13 3.27 -10.89
N VAL A 103 0.64 3.74 -9.76
CA VAL A 103 0.47 5.13 -9.30
C VAL A 103 1.08 6.10 -10.31
N ASP A 104 2.33 5.91 -10.72
CA ASP A 104 3.01 6.80 -11.67
C ASP A 104 2.30 6.87 -13.03
N ASP A 105 1.95 5.71 -13.60
CA ASP A 105 1.20 5.61 -14.85
C ASP A 105 -0.13 6.36 -14.73
N ARG A 106 -0.80 6.22 -13.58
CA ARG A 106 -2.07 6.88 -13.33
C ARG A 106 -1.93 8.39 -13.20
N VAL A 107 -0.95 8.87 -12.43
CA VAL A 107 -0.70 10.31 -12.29
C VAL A 107 -0.37 10.95 -13.64
N ALA A 108 0.40 10.27 -14.49
CA ALA A 108 0.66 10.74 -15.85
C ALA A 108 -0.64 10.88 -16.68
N LYS A 109 -1.52 9.85 -16.67
CA LYS A 109 -2.82 9.89 -17.35
C LYS A 109 -3.73 10.99 -16.81
N ILE A 110 -3.75 11.21 -15.49
CA ILE A 110 -4.52 12.28 -14.86
C ILE A 110 -4.04 13.65 -15.36
N LYS A 111 -2.72 13.87 -15.43
CA LYS A 111 -2.17 15.14 -15.96
C LYS A 111 -2.59 15.42 -17.39
N GLU A 112 -2.65 14.40 -18.25
CA GLU A 112 -3.16 14.56 -19.61
C GLU A 112 -4.66 14.85 -19.64
N LEU A 113 -5.45 14.20 -18.78
CA LEU A 113 -6.88 14.46 -18.65
C LEU A 113 -7.16 15.91 -18.21
N LEU A 114 -6.39 16.43 -17.27
CA LEU A 114 -6.54 17.79 -16.72
C LEU A 114 -6.25 18.91 -17.71
N LYS A 115 -5.61 18.62 -18.85
CA LYS A 115 -5.39 19.57 -19.95
C LYS A 115 -6.62 19.72 -20.85
N GLN A 116 -7.58 18.81 -20.76
CA GLN A 116 -8.77 18.79 -21.59
C GLN A 116 -9.92 19.54 -20.88
N PRO A 117 -10.79 20.23 -21.63
CA PRO A 117 -12.00 20.80 -21.05
C PRO A 117 -12.91 19.68 -20.55
N VAL A 118 -13.52 19.88 -19.38
CA VAL A 118 -14.45 18.93 -18.79
C VAL A 118 -15.88 19.42 -18.99
N ASP A 119 -16.74 18.55 -19.51
CA ASP A 119 -18.17 18.82 -19.67
C ASP A 119 -18.95 18.25 -18.47
N PHE A 120 -19.56 19.15 -17.69
CA PHE A 120 -20.38 18.79 -16.53
C PHE A 120 -21.86 18.59 -16.87
N LYS A 121 -22.26 18.65 -18.15
CA LYS A 121 -23.67 18.49 -18.57
C LYS A 121 -24.13 17.03 -18.72
N SER A 122 -23.25 16.07 -18.46
CA SER A 122 -23.58 14.64 -18.55
C SER A 122 -24.35 14.15 -17.32
N ASN A 123 -25.17 13.10 -17.48
CA ASN A 123 -25.84 12.39 -16.38
C ASN A 123 -24.98 11.23 -15.81
N ALA A 124 -23.66 11.32 -15.95
CA ALA A 124 -22.76 10.27 -15.47
C ALA A 124 -22.76 10.20 -13.93
N THR A 125 -22.66 8.99 -13.39
CA THR A 125 -22.54 8.75 -11.94
C THR A 125 -21.17 8.19 -11.61
N VAL A 126 -20.71 8.45 -10.39
CA VAL A 126 -19.41 7.98 -9.88
C VAL A 126 -19.62 7.36 -8.50
N GLU A 127 -19.12 6.14 -8.33
CA GLU A 127 -19.10 5.48 -7.02
C GLU A 127 -17.98 6.07 -6.17
N LEU A 128 -18.33 6.71 -5.05
CA LEU A 128 -17.35 7.36 -4.17
C LEU A 128 -16.65 6.38 -3.23
N SER A 129 -17.38 5.37 -2.73
CA SER A 129 -16.85 4.36 -1.82
C SER A 129 -16.68 3.03 -2.54
N ARG A 130 -15.44 2.70 -2.90
CA ARG A 130 -15.10 1.50 -3.70
C ARG A 130 -14.44 0.37 -2.91
N GLN A 131 -14.44 0.47 -1.58
CA GLN A 131 -13.78 -0.51 -0.69
C GLN A 131 -14.29 -1.95 -0.87
N LYS A 132 -15.51 -2.11 -1.40
CA LYS A 132 -16.14 -3.42 -1.67
C LYS A 132 -16.31 -3.70 -3.17
N SER A 133 -15.90 -2.76 -4.02
CA SER A 133 -16.00 -2.92 -5.47
C SER A 133 -14.90 -3.85 -5.96
N ALA A 134 -15.03 -4.46 -7.13
CA ALA A 134 -13.89 -5.19 -7.71
C ALA A 134 -12.80 -4.20 -8.17
N TRP A 135 -11.56 -4.69 -8.25
CA TRP A 135 -10.53 -4.01 -9.03
C TRP A 135 -10.99 -3.93 -10.49
N PRO A 136 -10.66 -2.83 -11.21
CA PRO A 136 -10.96 -2.74 -12.64
C PRO A 136 -10.32 -3.91 -13.37
N LYS A 137 -11.05 -4.54 -14.28
CA LYS A 137 -10.60 -5.75 -14.99
C LYS A 137 -9.27 -5.51 -15.71
N ASP A 138 -9.12 -4.34 -16.33
CA ASP A 138 -7.98 -3.96 -17.14
C ASP A 138 -7.76 -2.43 -17.13
N GLU A 139 -6.75 -1.98 -17.88
CA GLU A 139 -6.40 -0.57 -18.01
C GLU A 139 -7.52 0.29 -18.61
N ALA A 140 -8.34 -0.25 -19.51
CA ALA A 140 -9.41 0.52 -20.14
C ALA A 140 -10.53 0.81 -19.13
N GLU A 141 -10.89 -0.20 -18.32
CA GLU A 141 -11.84 0.00 -17.23
C GLU A 141 -11.28 0.95 -16.15
N ALA A 142 -10.00 0.80 -15.80
CA ALA A 142 -9.34 1.73 -14.88
C ALA A 142 -9.36 3.17 -15.42
N ASP A 143 -9.15 3.38 -16.71
CA ASP A 143 -9.18 4.71 -17.33
C ASP A 143 -10.56 5.36 -17.29
N GLN A 144 -11.63 4.59 -17.47
CA GLN A 144 -12.99 5.10 -17.33
C GLN A 144 -13.31 5.48 -15.88
N LEU A 145 -12.95 4.61 -14.94
CA LEU A 145 -13.11 4.83 -13.51
C LEU A 145 -12.40 6.10 -13.05
N TRP A 146 -11.15 6.30 -13.47
CA TRP A 146 -10.38 7.49 -13.12
C TRP A 146 -10.90 8.74 -13.82
N ARG A 147 -11.38 8.64 -15.06
CA ARG A 147 -12.04 9.77 -15.73
C ARG A 147 -13.25 10.24 -14.93
N GLY A 148 -14.11 9.32 -14.49
CA GLY A 148 -15.25 9.65 -13.64
C GLY A 148 -14.82 10.31 -12.33
N ARG A 149 -13.83 9.71 -11.65
CA ARG A 149 -13.29 10.25 -10.38
C ARG A 149 -12.76 11.68 -10.54
N ILE A 150 -11.92 11.94 -11.54
CA ILE A 150 -11.32 13.25 -11.78
C ILE A 150 -12.38 14.27 -12.19
N THR A 151 -13.35 13.89 -13.03
CA THR A 151 -14.48 14.76 -13.37
C THR A 151 -15.27 15.14 -12.12
N ASN A 152 -15.55 14.19 -11.23
CA ASN A 152 -16.23 14.48 -9.96
C ASN A 152 -15.38 15.42 -9.08
N GLU A 153 -14.08 15.18 -8.93
CA GLU A 153 -13.22 16.08 -8.15
C GLU A 153 -13.21 17.50 -8.71
N LEU A 154 -13.08 17.66 -10.03
CA LEU A 154 -13.14 18.97 -10.68
C LEU A 154 -14.51 19.64 -10.50
N LEU A 155 -15.60 18.88 -10.52
CA LEU A 155 -16.95 19.39 -10.25
C LEU A 155 -17.06 19.89 -8.80
N GLN A 156 -16.55 19.13 -7.82
CA GLN A 156 -16.56 19.56 -6.42
C GLN A 156 -15.77 20.86 -6.22
N GLU A 157 -14.60 20.98 -6.84
CA GLU A 157 -13.82 22.22 -6.78
C GLU A 157 -14.51 23.38 -7.52
N HIS A 158 -15.22 23.10 -8.62
CA HIS A 158 -16.00 24.12 -9.35
C HIS A 158 -17.20 24.66 -8.54
N LEU A 159 -17.81 23.79 -7.73
CA LEU A 159 -18.93 24.14 -6.85
C LEU A 159 -18.46 24.80 -5.54
N SER A 160 -17.16 24.86 -5.28
CA SER A 160 -16.61 25.48 -4.08
C SER A 160 -16.79 27.00 -4.10
N GLU A 161 -17.34 27.56 -3.01
CA GLU A 161 -17.58 29.00 -2.86
C GLU A 161 -16.27 29.81 -2.69
N HIS A 162 -15.17 29.15 -2.31
CA HIS A 162 -13.90 29.78 -1.98
C HIS A 162 -12.70 29.06 -2.64
N PRO A 163 -12.55 29.12 -3.97
CA PRO A 163 -11.43 28.49 -4.65
C PRO A 163 -10.12 29.23 -4.33
N ILE A 164 -9.15 28.50 -3.78
CA ILE A 164 -7.81 29.02 -3.45
C ILE A 164 -6.93 29.07 -4.72
N GLU A 165 -7.23 28.23 -5.71
CA GLU A 165 -6.54 28.16 -7.00
C GLU A 165 -7.43 27.45 -8.06
N PRO A 166 -7.02 27.41 -9.35
CA PRO A 166 -7.76 26.69 -10.38
C PRO A 166 -7.88 25.19 -10.08
N ALA A 167 -9.09 24.64 -10.19
CA ALA A 167 -9.39 23.24 -9.90
C ALA A 167 -8.41 22.22 -10.55
N PRO A 168 -8.02 22.34 -11.83
CA PRO A 168 -7.05 21.41 -12.42
C PRO A 168 -5.67 21.47 -11.77
N GLN A 169 -5.22 22.65 -11.30
CA GLN A 169 -3.94 22.79 -10.62
C GLN A 169 -3.97 22.11 -9.24
N LEU A 170 -5.06 22.28 -8.50
CA LEU A 170 -5.26 21.64 -7.21
C LEU A 170 -5.29 20.11 -7.31
N VAL A 171 -6.06 19.59 -8.26
CA VAL A 171 -6.15 18.15 -8.52
C VAL A 171 -4.79 17.60 -8.95
N ALA A 172 -4.07 18.28 -9.86
CA ALA A 172 -2.72 17.86 -10.26
C ALA A 172 -1.76 17.78 -9.06
N ARG A 173 -1.73 18.81 -8.20
CA ARG A 173 -0.86 18.83 -7.01
C ARG A 173 -1.20 17.73 -6.01
N ARG A 174 -2.48 17.41 -5.84
CA ARG A 174 -2.95 16.31 -4.98
C ARG A 174 -2.34 14.99 -5.41
N TYR A 175 -2.40 14.69 -6.71
CA TYR A 175 -1.86 13.45 -7.27
C TYR A 175 -0.33 13.44 -7.37
N ASP A 176 0.31 14.59 -7.60
CA ASP A 176 1.77 14.71 -7.50
C ASP A 176 2.27 14.45 -6.08
N ARG A 177 1.55 14.93 -5.07
CA ARG A 177 1.88 14.63 -3.67
C ARG A 177 1.69 13.15 -3.36
N LEU A 178 0.61 12.54 -3.84
CA LEU A 178 0.38 11.10 -3.69
C LEU A 178 1.56 10.31 -4.26
N ALA A 179 1.97 10.58 -5.51
CA ALA A 179 3.11 9.90 -6.12
C ALA A 179 4.40 10.10 -5.31
N ARG A 180 4.71 11.34 -4.90
CA ARG A 180 5.89 11.61 -4.06
C ARG A 180 5.88 10.80 -2.76
N ASN A 181 4.76 10.78 -2.04
CA ASN A 181 4.65 10.04 -0.78
C ASN A 181 4.91 8.53 -0.98
N VAL A 182 4.48 7.97 -2.11
CA VAL A 182 4.74 6.56 -2.46
C VAL A 182 6.23 6.34 -2.74
N HIS A 183 6.88 7.24 -3.47
CA HIS A 183 8.34 7.16 -3.74
C HIS A 183 9.21 7.42 -2.50
N GLU A 184 8.70 8.15 -1.51
CA GLU A 184 9.40 8.42 -0.24
C GLU A 184 9.42 7.22 0.71
N GLN A 185 8.62 6.17 0.45
CA GLN A 185 8.64 4.96 1.27
C GLN A 185 9.91 4.15 1.02
N ASP A 186 10.81 4.16 2.01
CA ASP A 186 11.99 3.33 1.98
C ASP A 186 11.68 1.85 2.23
N LYS A 187 12.72 1.01 2.20
CA LYS A 187 12.56 -0.43 2.40
C LYS A 187 12.05 -0.80 3.79
N ASP A 188 12.36 -0.02 4.81
CA ASP A 188 11.92 -0.29 6.18
C ASP A 188 10.43 -0.04 6.33
N GLU A 189 9.91 1.06 5.77
CA GLU A 189 8.47 1.32 5.73
C GLU A 189 7.71 0.29 4.90
N GLN A 190 8.27 -0.14 3.76
CA GLN A 190 7.66 -1.21 2.95
C GLN A 190 7.55 -2.53 3.71
N ILE A 191 8.57 -2.89 4.50
CA ILE A 191 8.52 -4.09 5.35
C ILE A 191 7.53 -3.89 6.49
N LYS A 192 7.51 -2.73 7.13
CA LYS A 192 6.56 -2.44 8.19
C LYS A 192 5.13 -2.64 7.69
N LEU A 193 4.78 -2.04 6.55
CA LEU A 193 3.46 -2.21 5.93
C LEU A 193 3.16 -3.68 5.61
N PHE A 194 4.15 -4.43 5.12
CA PHE A 194 4.03 -5.84 4.82
C PHE A 194 3.78 -6.70 6.07
N LEU A 195 4.51 -6.46 7.15
CA LEU A 195 4.30 -7.18 8.41
C LEU A 195 3.01 -6.76 9.13
N ASP A 196 2.58 -5.51 8.98
CA ASP A 196 1.27 -5.03 9.44
C ASP A 196 0.13 -5.76 8.70
N ALA A 197 0.27 -5.99 7.38
CA ALA A 197 -0.67 -6.80 6.62
C ALA A 197 -0.70 -8.26 7.08
N LEU A 198 0.45 -8.85 7.44
CA LEU A 198 0.48 -10.21 7.99
C LEU A 198 -0.26 -10.29 9.32
N ALA A 199 -0.01 -9.34 10.23
CA ALA A 199 -0.69 -9.28 11.53
C ALA A 199 -2.21 -9.13 11.36
N GLN A 200 -2.66 -8.21 10.51
CA GLN A 200 -4.09 -8.04 10.21
C GLN A 200 -4.72 -9.27 9.56
N ALA A 201 -3.96 -9.97 8.70
CA ALA A 201 -4.44 -11.19 8.07
C ALA A 201 -4.67 -12.33 9.08
N TYR A 202 -4.01 -12.31 10.25
CA TYR A 202 -4.27 -13.24 11.36
C TYR A 202 -5.55 -12.89 12.13
N ASP A 203 -5.76 -11.60 12.42
CA ASP A 203 -6.94 -11.14 13.18
C ASP A 203 -8.23 -11.35 12.39
N ARG A 204 -8.22 -11.03 11.09
CA ARG A 204 -9.39 -11.17 10.21
C ARG A 204 -9.86 -12.61 10.01
N ILE A 205 -9.08 -13.61 10.42
CA ILE A 205 -9.51 -15.02 10.39
C ILE A 205 -10.64 -15.29 11.40
N LEU A 206 -10.76 -14.44 12.42
CA LEU A 206 -11.78 -14.55 13.46
C LEU A 206 -13.07 -13.76 13.16
N ALA A 207 -13.12 -13.00 12.06
CA ALA A 207 -14.24 -12.13 11.67
C ALA A 207 -14.97 -12.68 10.44
#